data_AF-A0A1A7Y1M7-F1
#
_entry.id   AF-A0A1A7Y1M7-F1
#
_cell.length_a   1.000
_cell.length_b   1.000
_cell.length_c   1.000
_cell.angle_alpha   90.00
_cell.angle_beta   90.00
_cell.angle_gamma   90.00
#
_symmetry.space_group_name_H-M   'P 1'
#
loop_
_entity.id
_entity.type
_entity.pdbx_description
1 polymer ?
#
loop_
_entity_poly.entity_id
_entity_poly.type
_entity_poly.pdbx_seq_one_letter_code
_entity_poly.pdbx_strand_id
1 'polypeptide(L)'
;PSLDMSAPSLSMLVRLMVAQVQECVFERITLGTQDTGFTSQLHLAQEAAQVSDVYLLVQQMMTQPLMKDYVPFSWASMVQVKSEHFRALAHYYAAAALCDQMSDGEECDEEAEKAFLRFYVNLSGTQTLSQILQDAENRRKLGKAHLRRAVMKHEEAIRVHSLCKILRKMDILQDVLSQTHKRSLDKYLELDREDDFDETAEAPEIQAQTHQKPEITSPNFSTVQVTDIFQRLGPLSVFCARARWGPVRVICLQRREGGLGLTLRGDSPVLVAGVVPGGCAEEAGLKEGDYIVAVDGHDCKWAKHGEVVHMLKSCSDRGVEISVVTLNSHDTQVERKSIMLSHCSEKENSRQRLLGGAKGQSSTSLLHWSRKKKNEGGGVAKKLGSTFSLSFGNIRDTETMY
;
A
#
# COMPACT_ATOMS: atom_id res chain seq x y z
N PRO A 1 22.84 2.91 -0.82
CA PRO A 1 21.93 2.83 0.33
C PRO A 1 22.40 1.77 1.34
N SER A 2 22.21 2.03 2.62
CA SER A 2 22.55 1.12 3.72
C SER A 2 21.55 -0.03 3.83
N LEU A 3 21.90 -1.08 4.59
CA LEU A 3 21.10 -2.30 4.72
C LEU A 3 19.73 -2.04 5.37
N ASP A 4 19.65 -1.11 6.33
CA ASP A 4 18.42 -0.65 6.99
C ASP A 4 17.32 -0.21 6.01
N MET A 5 17.72 0.42 4.90
CA MET A 5 16.83 0.91 3.84
C MET A 5 16.74 -0.05 2.65
N SER A 6 17.25 -1.28 2.79
CA SER A 6 17.11 -2.31 1.77
C SER A 6 15.66 -2.80 1.67
N ALA A 7 15.25 -3.27 0.49
CA ALA A 7 13.89 -3.80 0.30
C ALA A 7 13.53 -4.95 1.27
N PRO A 8 14.43 -5.91 1.58
CA PRO A 8 14.17 -6.92 2.60
C PRO A 8 13.94 -6.34 4.01
N SER A 9 14.75 -5.38 4.43
CA SER A 9 14.64 -4.74 5.75
C SER A 9 13.34 -3.94 5.88
N LEU A 10 13.01 -3.13 4.88
CA LEU A 10 11.76 -2.37 4.86
C LEU A 10 10.53 -3.29 4.82
N SER A 11 10.58 -4.37 4.04
CA SER A 11 9.51 -5.37 3.99
C SER A 11 9.30 -6.05 5.36
N MET A 12 10.39 -6.43 6.04
CA MET A 12 10.33 -6.98 7.40
C MET A 12 9.74 -5.99 8.39
N LEU A 13 10.18 -4.72 8.37
CA LEU A 13 9.67 -3.67 9.25
C LEU A 13 8.18 -3.38 9.00
N VAL A 14 7.75 -3.29 7.74
CA VAL A 14 6.34 -3.11 7.38
C VAL A 14 5.50 -4.27 7.93
N ARG A 15 5.96 -5.52 7.80
CA ARG A 15 5.25 -6.67 8.37
C ARG A 15 5.20 -6.64 9.89
N LEU A 16 6.27 -6.22 10.55
CA LEU A 16 6.30 -6.05 12.01
C LEU A 16 5.26 -5.01 12.45
N MET A 17 5.16 -3.87 11.76
CA MET A 17 4.14 -2.86 12.06
C MET A 17 2.73 -3.38 11.82
N VAL A 18 2.50 -4.11 10.73
CA VAL A 18 1.19 -4.74 10.46
C VAL A 18 0.82 -5.76 11.54
N ALA A 19 1.78 -6.55 12.03
CA ALA A 19 1.55 -7.51 13.11
C ALA A 19 1.15 -6.81 14.43
N GLN A 20 1.81 -5.70 14.77
CA GLN A 20 1.46 -4.89 15.94
C GLN A 20 0.08 -4.24 15.80
N VAL A 21 -0.31 -3.80 14.60
CA VAL A 21 -1.67 -3.28 14.36
C VAL A 21 -2.72 -4.40 14.52
N GLN A 22 -2.44 -5.61 14.04
CA GLN A 22 -3.35 -6.76 14.22
C GLN A 22 -3.49 -7.15 15.71
N GLU A 23 -2.42 -7.03 16.50
CA GLU A 23 -2.48 -7.16 17.96
C GLU A 23 -3.42 -6.11 18.59
N CYS A 24 -3.30 -4.83 18.22
CA CYS A 24 -4.23 -3.78 18.67
C CYS A 24 -5.69 -4.07 18.27
N VAL A 25 -5.91 -4.62 17.07
CA VAL A 25 -7.25 -5.05 16.61
C VAL A 25 -7.81 -6.13 17.54
N PHE A 26 -7.00 -7.15 17.85
CA PHE A 26 -7.37 -8.23 18.77
C PHE A 26 -7.66 -7.71 20.18
N GLU A 27 -6.83 -6.82 20.73
CA GLU A 27 -7.05 -6.23 22.06
C GLU A 27 -8.38 -5.46 22.12
N ARG A 28 -8.67 -4.66 21.09
CA ARG A 28 -9.92 -3.92 21.01
C ARG A 28 -11.14 -4.85 20.89
N ILE A 29 -11.03 -5.94 20.13
CA ILE A 29 -12.10 -6.95 20.06
C ILE A 29 -12.30 -7.59 21.43
N THR A 30 -11.22 -8.02 22.08
CA THR A 30 -11.25 -8.63 23.42
C THR A 30 -11.90 -7.71 24.46
N LEU A 31 -11.61 -6.40 24.42
CA LEU A 31 -12.22 -5.41 25.31
C LEU A 31 -13.70 -5.11 24.98
N GLY A 32 -14.09 -5.25 23.70
CA GLY A 32 -15.46 -5.01 23.23
C GLY A 32 -16.41 -6.20 23.46
N THR A 33 -15.86 -7.41 23.51
CA THR A 33 -16.63 -8.65 23.75
C THR A 33 -16.98 -8.78 25.24
N GLN A 34 -18.21 -8.40 25.59
CA GLN A 34 -18.74 -8.56 26.96
C GLN A 34 -19.36 -9.93 27.22
N ASP A 35 -19.76 -10.63 26.15
CA ASP A 35 -20.39 -11.94 26.23
C ASP A 35 -19.33 -13.06 26.13
N THR A 36 -19.44 -14.07 27.00
CA THR A 36 -18.59 -15.26 26.97
C THR A 36 -19.17 -16.39 26.13
N GLY A 37 -20.21 -16.12 25.33
CA GLY A 37 -20.88 -17.09 24.46
C GLY A 37 -19.95 -17.83 23.49
N PHE A 38 -20.40 -19.01 23.07
CA PHE A 38 -19.64 -19.96 22.23
C PHE A 38 -19.03 -19.30 20.98
N THR A 39 -19.83 -18.59 20.19
CA THR A 39 -19.41 -17.94 18.93
C THR A 39 -18.41 -16.82 19.17
N SER A 40 -18.61 -16.03 20.23
CA SER A 40 -17.70 -14.97 20.68
C SER A 40 -16.33 -15.53 21.07
N GLN A 41 -16.29 -16.66 21.77
CA GLN A 41 -15.04 -17.35 22.14
C GLN A 41 -14.33 -17.96 20.93
N LEU A 42 -15.05 -18.60 20.01
CA LEU A 42 -14.46 -19.07 18.75
C LEU A 42 -13.87 -17.91 17.94
N HIS A 43 -14.58 -16.78 17.88
CA HIS A 43 -14.11 -15.58 17.20
C HIS A 43 -12.82 -15.03 17.81
N LEU A 44 -12.75 -14.89 19.14
CA LEU A 44 -11.54 -14.49 19.86
C LEU A 44 -10.37 -15.46 19.60
N ALA A 45 -10.66 -16.76 19.53
CA ALA A 45 -9.66 -17.76 19.21
C ALA A 45 -9.09 -17.59 17.79
N GLN A 46 -9.94 -17.30 16.80
CA GLN A 46 -9.50 -17.06 15.42
C GLN A 46 -8.70 -15.76 15.28
N GLU A 47 -9.11 -14.69 15.95
CA GLU A 47 -8.40 -13.41 15.95
C GLU A 47 -7.02 -13.55 16.63
N ALA A 48 -6.93 -14.27 17.75
CA ALA A 48 -5.66 -14.59 18.40
C ALA A 48 -4.75 -15.46 17.51
N ALA A 49 -5.30 -16.46 16.82
CA ALA A 49 -4.57 -17.27 15.84
C ALA A 49 -4.04 -16.39 14.69
N GLN A 50 -4.82 -15.41 14.24
CA GLN A 50 -4.40 -14.47 13.21
C GLN A 50 -3.22 -13.59 13.67
N VAL A 51 -3.21 -13.12 14.93
CA VAL A 51 -2.07 -12.37 15.51
C VAL A 51 -0.82 -13.26 15.57
N SER A 52 -0.97 -14.52 15.99
CA SER A 52 0.13 -15.49 15.99
C SER A 52 0.74 -15.66 14.60
N ASP A 53 -0.09 -15.85 13.57
CA ASP A 53 0.36 -16.11 12.20
C ASP A 53 1.11 -14.92 11.58
N VAL A 54 0.66 -13.69 11.85
CA VAL A 54 1.37 -12.50 11.35
C VAL A 54 2.72 -12.33 12.04
N TYR A 55 2.85 -12.65 13.33
CA TYR A 55 4.13 -12.64 14.03
C TYR A 55 5.05 -13.77 13.57
N LEU A 56 4.53 -14.96 13.32
CA LEU A 56 5.29 -16.08 12.75
C LEU A 56 5.88 -15.70 11.38
N LEU A 57 5.11 -15.01 10.53
CA LEU A 57 5.62 -14.50 9.26
C LEU A 57 6.74 -13.47 9.44
N VAL A 58 6.62 -12.59 10.44
CA VAL A 58 7.70 -11.64 10.79
C VAL A 58 8.95 -12.38 11.25
N GLN A 59 8.81 -13.41 12.08
CA GLN A 59 9.91 -14.25 12.53
C GLN A 59 10.65 -14.89 11.35
N GLN A 60 9.90 -15.48 10.40
CA GLN A 60 10.46 -16.06 9.19
C GLN A 60 11.28 -15.03 8.39
N MET A 61 10.80 -13.79 8.26
CA MET A 61 11.52 -12.71 7.60
C MET A 61 12.79 -12.30 8.35
N MET A 62 12.74 -12.22 9.69
CA MET A 62 13.91 -11.88 10.52
C MET A 62 14.99 -12.97 10.46
N THR A 63 14.62 -14.23 10.25
CA THR A 63 15.57 -15.36 10.16
C THR A 63 16.21 -15.54 8.79
N GLN A 64 15.81 -14.76 7.78
CA GLN A 64 16.42 -14.83 6.46
C GLN A 64 17.92 -14.47 6.52
N PRO A 65 18.81 -15.10 5.72
CA PRO A 65 20.25 -14.93 5.84
C PRO A 65 20.75 -13.48 5.83
N LEU A 66 20.14 -12.61 5.01
CA LEU A 66 20.51 -11.20 4.94
C LEU A 66 20.08 -10.40 6.19
N MET A 67 19.06 -10.87 6.90
CA MET A 67 18.43 -10.17 8.03
C MET A 67 18.83 -10.71 9.39
N LYS A 68 19.15 -12.01 9.49
CA LYS A 68 19.41 -12.70 10.76
C LYS A 68 20.50 -12.03 11.59
N ASP A 69 21.58 -11.60 10.95
CA ASP A 69 22.70 -10.95 11.63
C ASP A 69 22.50 -9.45 11.83
N TYR A 70 21.49 -8.88 11.15
CA TYR A 70 21.15 -7.46 11.22
C TYR A 70 20.09 -7.16 12.29
N VAL A 71 19.12 -8.05 12.47
CA VAL A 71 18.01 -7.86 13.41
C VAL A 71 18.51 -8.09 14.84
N PRO A 72 18.23 -7.15 15.78
CA PRO A 72 18.58 -7.35 17.17
C PRO A 72 17.95 -8.63 17.74
N PHE A 73 18.75 -9.43 18.45
CA PHE A 73 18.28 -10.67 19.07
C PHE A 73 17.04 -10.46 19.96
N SER A 74 16.94 -9.32 20.65
CA SER A 74 15.78 -8.97 21.47
C SER A 74 14.49 -8.79 20.65
N TRP A 75 14.57 -8.27 19.44
CA TRP A 75 13.42 -8.13 18.55
C TRP A 75 12.94 -9.49 18.07
N ALA A 76 13.87 -10.34 17.60
CA ALA A 76 13.56 -11.71 17.19
C ALA A 76 12.96 -12.53 18.34
N SER A 77 13.52 -12.41 19.56
CA SER A 77 12.95 -13.04 20.76
C SER A 77 11.55 -12.52 21.09
N MET A 78 11.33 -11.19 21.04
CA MET A 78 10.00 -10.61 21.32
C MET A 78 8.95 -11.11 20.33
N VAL A 79 9.27 -11.12 19.04
CA VAL A 79 8.37 -11.62 18.00
C VAL A 79 8.03 -13.09 18.22
N GLN A 80 9.00 -13.91 18.59
CA GLN A 80 8.77 -15.32 18.91
C GLN A 80 7.89 -15.48 20.16
N VAL A 81 8.17 -14.74 21.24
CA VAL A 81 7.35 -14.74 22.47
C VAL A 81 5.90 -14.39 22.13
N LYS A 82 5.67 -13.33 21.34
CA LYS A 82 4.31 -12.94 20.93
C LYS A 82 3.65 -14.00 20.05
N SER A 83 4.36 -14.57 19.08
CA SER A 83 3.85 -15.65 18.23
C SER A 83 3.33 -16.82 19.05
N GLU A 84 4.11 -17.28 20.03
CA GLU A 84 3.76 -18.40 20.90
C GLU A 84 2.65 -18.03 21.91
N HIS A 85 2.70 -16.84 22.49
CA HIS A 85 1.69 -16.34 23.43
C HIS A 85 0.30 -16.22 22.78
N PHE A 86 0.20 -15.57 21.62
CA PHE A 86 -1.08 -15.44 20.92
C PHE A 86 -1.59 -16.79 20.41
N ARG A 87 -0.70 -17.73 20.08
CA ARG A 87 -1.10 -19.11 19.76
C ARG A 87 -1.69 -19.83 20.98
N ALA A 88 -1.10 -19.61 22.15
CA ALA A 88 -1.63 -20.14 23.40
C ALA A 88 -3.02 -19.56 23.72
N LEU A 89 -3.20 -18.24 23.54
CA LEU A 89 -4.51 -17.59 23.72
C LEU A 89 -5.56 -18.12 22.75
N ALA A 90 -5.19 -18.38 21.49
CA ALA A 90 -6.11 -18.99 20.53
C ALA A 90 -6.67 -20.33 21.03
N HIS A 91 -5.79 -21.21 21.51
CA HIS A 91 -6.21 -22.48 22.08
C HIS A 91 -6.95 -22.33 23.42
N TYR A 92 -6.59 -21.36 24.26
CA TYR A 92 -7.33 -21.07 25.49
C TYR A 92 -8.78 -20.68 25.21
N TYR A 93 -9.02 -19.76 24.27
CA TYR A 93 -10.38 -19.35 23.90
C TYR A 93 -11.15 -20.46 23.19
N ALA A 94 -10.49 -21.28 22.38
CA ALA A 94 -11.11 -22.48 21.79
C ALA A 94 -11.63 -23.44 22.88
N ALA A 95 -10.83 -23.66 23.92
CA ALA A 95 -11.25 -24.48 25.05
C ALA A 95 -12.34 -23.83 25.89
N ALA A 96 -12.30 -22.51 26.08
CA ALA A 96 -13.36 -21.78 26.77
C ALA A 96 -14.71 -21.92 26.04
N ALA A 97 -14.71 -21.83 24.71
CA ALA A 97 -15.90 -22.09 23.90
C ALA A 97 -16.47 -23.50 24.16
N LEU A 98 -15.60 -24.51 24.17
CA LEU A 98 -16.01 -25.91 24.30
C LEU A 98 -16.47 -26.30 25.71
N CYS A 99 -15.86 -25.73 26.75
CA CYS A 99 -16.01 -26.17 28.14
C CYS A 99 -16.98 -25.33 28.97
N ASP A 100 -17.13 -24.02 28.72
CA ASP A 100 -17.80 -23.13 29.68
C ASP A 100 -19.30 -22.93 29.44
N GLN A 101 -19.81 -23.23 28.25
CA GLN A 101 -21.07 -22.60 27.81
C GLN A 101 -22.19 -23.54 27.38
N MET A 102 -21.96 -24.72 26.79
CA MET A 102 -23.14 -25.58 26.48
C MET A 102 -23.50 -26.44 27.68
N SER A 103 -24.37 -25.89 28.53
CA SER A 103 -25.14 -26.65 29.53
C SER A 103 -25.96 -27.74 28.82
N ASP A 104 -26.23 -28.84 29.52
CA ASP A 104 -27.13 -29.89 29.02
C ASP A 104 -28.48 -29.26 28.61
N GLY A 105 -28.80 -29.31 27.31
CA GLY A 105 -30.10 -28.90 26.77
C GLY A 105 -30.17 -27.58 26.00
N GLU A 106 -29.09 -26.81 25.85
CA GLU A 106 -29.06 -25.70 24.88
C GLU A 106 -28.76 -26.23 23.48
N GLU A 107 -29.73 -26.12 22.57
CA GLU A 107 -29.51 -26.46 21.16
C GLU A 107 -28.52 -25.47 20.56
N CYS A 108 -27.43 -26.01 20.00
CA CYS A 108 -26.46 -25.22 19.25
C CYS A 108 -27.16 -24.67 18.00
N ASP A 109 -27.29 -23.34 17.91
CA ASP A 109 -27.83 -22.68 16.72
C ASP A 109 -27.07 -23.13 15.46
N GLU A 110 -27.77 -23.29 14.33
CA GLU A 110 -27.15 -23.73 13.07
C GLU A 110 -25.94 -22.88 12.66
N GLU A 111 -25.92 -21.60 13.03
CA GLU A 111 -24.81 -20.69 12.73
C GLU A 111 -23.58 -20.99 13.61
N ALA A 112 -23.77 -21.37 14.87
CA ALA A 112 -22.70 -21.79 15.76
C ALA A 112 -22.06 -23.10 15.29
N GLU A 113 -22.87 -24.05 14.80
CA GLU A 113 -22.36 -25.28 14.18
C GLU A 113 -21.56 -25.00 12.91
N LYS A 114 -22.06 -24.12 12.02
CA LYS A 114 -21.34 -23.69 10.81
C LYS A 114 -20.03 -22.97 11.15
N ALA A 115 -20.02 -22.14 12.19
CA ALA A 115 -18.81 -21.47 12.67
C ALA A 115 -17.78 -22.49 13.17
N PHE A 116 -18.22 -23.48 13.96
CA PHE A 116 -17.35 -24.55 14.46
C PHE A 116 -16.77 -25.43 13.33
N LEU A 117 -17.57 -25.76 12.31
CA LEU A 117 -17.08 -26.54 11.16
C LEU A 117 -15.99 -25.80 10.36
N ARG A 118 -16.02 -24.47 10.32
CA ARG A 118 -15.01 -23.64 9.66
C ARG A 118 -13.84 -23.28 10.58
N PHE A 119 -13.94 -23.61 11.86
CA PHE A 119 -12.98 -23.17 12.89
C PHE A 119 -11.63 -23.87 12.78
N TYR A 120 -11.56 -25.07 12.22
CA TYR A 120 -10.33 -25.85 12.12
C TYR A 120 -9.86 -26.07 10.68
N VAL A 121 -8.55 -26.22 10.51
CA VAL A 121 -7.93 -26.45 9.20
C VAL A 121 -8.08 -27.92 8.76
N ASN A 122 -8.69 -28.15 7.60
CA ASN A 122 -8.70 -29.42 6.87
C ASN A 122 -9.02 -30.69 7.71
N LEU A 123 -10.08 -30.67 8.53
CA LEU A 123 -10.55 -31.92 9.14
C LEU A 123 -11.24 -32.82 8.11
N SER A 124 -10.58 -33.92 7.78
CA SER A 124 -11.13 -35.04 7.03
C SER A 124 -12.14 -35.80 7.91
N GLY A 125 -13.33 -35.23 8.12
CA GLY A 125 -14.37 -35.85 8.96
C GLY A 125 -15.39 -34.83 9.48
N THR A 126 -16.22 -34.29 8.59
CA THR A 126 -17.28 -33.33 8.98
C THR A 126 -18.34 -33.96 9.88
N GLN A 127 -18.59 -35.27 9.76
CA GLN A 127 -19.54 -36.00 10.61
C GLN A 127 -19.10 -36.14 12.07
N THR A 128 -17.79 -36.14 12.36
CA THR A 128 -17.26 -36.28 13.72
C THR A 128 -17.36 -34.98 14.51
N LEU A 129 -17.26 -33.80 13.87
CA LEU A 129 -17.28 -32.51 14.58
C LEU A 129 -18.66 -32.14 15.12
N SER A 130 -19.73 -32.37 14.34
CA SER A 130 -21.11 -32.19 14.82
C SER A 130 -21.42 -33.13 15.98
N GLN A 131 -20.94 -34.39 15.91
CA GLN A 131 -21.06 -35.35 17.01
C GLN A 131 -20.27 -34.91 18.25
N ILE A 132 -19.10 -34.32 18.06
CA ILE A 132 -18.30 -33.75 19.17
C ILE A 132 -19.08 -32.64 19.85
N LEU A 133 -19.76 -31.73 19.13
CA LEU A 133 -20.55 -30.67 19.76
C LEU A 133 -21.76 -31.20 20.54
N GLN A 134 -22.37 -32.29 20.06
CA GLN A 134 -23.55 -32.89 20.70
C GLN A 134 -23.23 -33.61 22.00
N ASP A 135 -22.03 -34.17 22.14
CA ASP A 135 -21.63 -34.92 23.33
C ASP A 135 -20.76 -34.08 24.28
N ALA A 136 -21.23 -33.88 25.51
CA ALA A 136 -20.53 -33.10 26.52
C ALA A 136 -19.15 -33.68 26.88
N GLU A 137 -19.00 -35.01 26.86
CA GLU A 137 -17.72 -35.65 27.15
C GLU A 137 -16.71 -35.42 26.02
N ASN A 138 -17.11 -35.55 24.76
CA ASN A 138 -16.28 -35.23 23.60
C ASN A 138 -15.88 -33.75 23.57
N ARG A 139 -16.80 -32.82 23.86
CA ARG A 139 -16.46 -31.38 23.99
C ARG A 139 -15.42 -31.16 25.07
N ARG A 140 -15.59 -31.79 26.24
CA ARG A 140 -14.62 -31.70 27.35
C ARG A 140 -13.24 -32.22 26.91
N LYS A 141 -13.17 -33.40 26.29
CA LYS A 141 -11.90 -34.00 25.82
C LYS A 141 -11.19 -33.10 24.81
N LEU A 142 -11.92 -32.54 23.85
CA LEU A 142 -11.35 -31.60 22.87
C LEU A 142 -10.91 -30.28 23.51
N GLY A 143 -11.69 -29.74 24.44
CA GLY A 143 -11.31 -28.55 25.22
C GLY A 143 -10.06 -28.78 26.06
N LYS A 144 -9.95 -29.95 26.71
CA LYS A 144 -8.75 -30.37 27.46
C LYS A 144 -7.52 -30.48 26.55
N ALA A 145 -7.67 -31.05 25.35
CA ALA A 145 -6.60 -31.07 24.34
C ALA A 145 -6.12 -29.66 23.98
N HIS A 146 -7.05 -28.73 23.76
CA HIS A 146 -6.72 -27.33 23.49
C HIS A 146 -6.01 -26.66 24.68
N LEU A 147 -6.46 -26.86 25.91
CA LEU A 147 -5.78 -26.31 27.09
C LEU A 147 -4.37 -26.86 27.26
N ARG A 148 -4.15 -28.16 27.01
CA ARG A 148 -2.80 -28.74 26.99
C ARG A 148 -1.90 -28.01 26.01
N ARG A 149 -2.39 -27.77 24.78
CA ARG A 149 -1.63 -27.03 23.75
C ARG A 149 -1.41 -25.57 24.16
N ALA A 150 -2.38 -24.92 24.81
CA ALA A 150 -2.24 -23.57 25.35
C ALA A 150 -1.14 -23.49 26.42
N VAL A 151 -1.12 -24.42 27.38
CA VAL A 151 -0.10 -24.51 28.43
C VAL A 151 1.29 -24.66 27.80
N MET A 152 1.49 -25.65 26.93
CA MET A 152 2.78 -25.89 26.26
C MET A 152 3.28 -24.65 25.49
N LYS A 153 2.37 -23.95 24.81
CA LYS A 153 2.70 -22.73 24.05
C LYS A 153 3.07 -21.56 24.95
N HIS A 154 2.38 -21.40 26.08
CA HIS A 154 2.76 -20.41 27.10
C HIS A 154 4.11 -20.74 27.77
N GLU A 155 4.39 -22.01 28.07
CA GLU A 155 5.69 -22.45 28.60
C GLU A 155 6.82 -22.12 27.62
N GLU A 156 6.61 -22.35 26.33
CA GLU A 156 7.59 -21.98 25.29
C GLU A 156 7.79 -20.46 25.23
N ALA A 157 6.72 -19.66 25.30
CA ALA A 157 6.82 -18.20 25.36
C ALA A 157 7.64 -17.74 26.58
N ILE A 158 7.38 -18.32 27.77
CA ILE A 158 8.13 -18.05 29.00
C ILE A 158 9.60 -18.47 28.85
N ARG A 159 9.86 -19.63 28.23
CA ARG A 159 11.21 -20.12 27.98
C ARG A 159 11.98 -19.15 27.08
N VAL A 160 11.42 -18.73 25.96
CA VAL A 160 12.06 -17.76 25.04
C VAL A 160 12.29 -16.42 25.72
N HIS A 161 11.32 -15.91 26.48
CA HIS A 161 11.47 -14.72 27.32
C HIS A 161 12.67 -14.87 28.28
N SER A 162 12.78 -16.01 28.98
CA SER A 162 13.83 -16.26 29.98
C SER A 162 15.23 -16.29 29.37
N LEU A 163 15.38 -16.67 28.10
CA LEU A 163 16.66 -16.72 27.41
C LEU A 163 17.19 -15.34 27.01
N CYS A 164 16.32 -14.33 26.85
CA CYS A 164 16.71 -13.01 26.39
C CYS A 164 16.93 -12.01 27.54
N LYS A 165 18.18 -11.55 27.72
CA LYS A 165 18.57 -10.63 28.81
C LYS A 165 17.79 -9.31 28.83
N ILE A 166 17.40 -8.82 27.65
CA ILE A 166 16.65 -7.57 27.52
C ILE A 166 15.19 -7.79 27.93
N LEU A 167 14.59 -8.92 27.50
CA LEU A 167 13.19 -9.22 27.81
C LEU A 167 12.96 -9.46 29.31
N ARG A 168 13.92 -10.11 30.00
CA ARG A 168 13.87 -10.31 31.46
C ARG A 168 13.82 -9.03 32.30
N LYS A 169 14.09 -7.87 31.71
CA LYS A 169 13.97 -6.56 32.39
C LYS A 169 12.58 -5.93 32.19
N MET A 170 11.68 -6.60 31.48
CA MET A 170 10.34 -6.12 31.17
C MET A 170 9.35 -6.82 32.10
N ASP A 171 9.21 -6.32 33.32
CA ASP A 171 8.40 -6.95 34.37
C ASP A 171 6.95 -7.20 33.93
N ILE A 172 6.35 -6.24 33.21
CA ILE A 172 4.99 -6.35 32.66
C ILE A 172 4.86 -7.56 31.72
N LEU A 173 5.87 -7.84 30.89
CA LEU A 173 5.85 -8.98 29.99
C LEU A 173 5.88 -10.30 30.77
N GLN A 174 6.74 -10.39 31.79
CA GLN A 174 6.80 -11.55 32.67
C GLN A 174 5.47 -11.78 33.40
N ASP A 175 4.86 -10.71 33.91
CA ASP A 175 3.59 -10.76 34.63
C ASP A 175 2.46 -11.26 33.73
N VAL A 176 2.34 -10.71 32.51
CA VAL A 176 1.35 -11.14 31.53
C VAL A 176 1.52 -12.62 31.20
N LEU A 177 2.74 -13.04 30.83
CA LEU A 177 3.00 -14.44 30.47
C LEU A 177 2.71 -15.40 31.64
N SER A 178 3.09 -15.02 32.86
CA SER A 178 2.87 -15.84 34.05
C SER A 178 1.38 -15.96 34.39
N GLN A 179 0.63 -14.86 34.29
CA GLN A 179 -0.80 -14.84 34.56
C GLN A 179 -1.59 -15.64 33.52
N THR A 180 -1.29 -15.48 32.23
CA THR A 180 -2.01 -16.23 31.17
C THR A 180 -1.64 -17.71 31.15
N HIS A 181 -0.39 -18.04 31.45
CA HIS A 181 0.03 -19.43 31.69
C HIS A 181 -0.75 -20.04 32.85
N LYS A 182 -0.75 -19.38 34.02
CA LYS A 182 -1.47 -19.85 35.21
C LYS A 182 -2.97 -20.05 34.90
N ARG A 183 -3.62 -19.08 34.25
CA ARG A 183 -5.03 -19.19 33.84
C ARG A 183 -5.30 -20.39 32.94
N SER A 184 -4.37 -20.73 32.04
CA SER A 184 -4.51 -21.90 31.16
C SER A 184 -4.31 -23.21 31.94
N LEU A 185 -3.33 -23.23 32.85
CA LEU A 185 -2.99 -24.39 33.66
C LEU A 185 -4.08 -24.72 34.69
N ASP A 186 -4.55 -23.72 35.44
CA ASP A 186 -5.62 -23.89 36.43
C ASP A 186 -6.86 -24.50 35.76
N LYS A 187 -7.25 -23.98 34.59
CA LYS A 187 -8.38 -24.51 33.81
C LYS A 187 -8.13 -25.91 33.24
N TYR A 188 -6.89 -26.24 32.85
CA TYR A 188 -6.54 -27.59 32.42
C TYR A 188 -6.71 -28.60 33.56
N LEU A 189 -6.26 -28.24 34.76
CA LEU A 189 -6.35 -29.07 35.96
C LEU A 189 -7.79 -29.27 36.43
N GLU A 190 -8.65 -28.25 36.30
CA GLU A 190 -10.09 -28.36 36.58
C GLU A 190 -10.80 -29.41 35.71
N LEU A 191 -10.31 -29.67 34.50
CA LEU A 191 -10.88 -30.66 33.59
C LEU A 191 -10.27 -32.06 33.71
N ASP A 192 -9.24 -32.22 34.54
CA ASP A 192 -8.54 -33.49 34.74
C ASP A 192 -9.39 -34.44 35.59
N ARG A 193 -9.55 -35.69 35.12
CA ARG A 193 -10.35 -36.72 35.81
C ARG A 193 -9.52 -37.98 35.99
N GLU A 194 -9.77 -38.70 37.09
CA GLU A 194 -9.04 -39.94 37.42
C GLU A 194 -9.16 -41.03 36.34
N ASP A 195 -10.25 -41.03 35.56
CA ASP A 195 -10.52 -41.99 34.49
C ASP A 195 -10.01 -41.56 33.09
N ASP A 196 -9.27 -40.44 32.98
CA ASP A 196 -8.65 -40.01 31.72
C ASP A 196 -7.37 -40.84 31.42
N PHE A 197 -7.51 -42.18 31.41
CA PHE A 197 -6.44 -43.14 31.09
C PHE A 197 -6.05 -43.17 29.61
N ASP A 198 -6.89 -42.61 28.73
CA ASP A 198 -6.59 -42.46 27.31
C ASP A 198 -5.63 -41.29 27.05
N GLU A 199 -4.67 -41.50 26.15
CA GLU A 199 -3.75 -40.46 25.71
C GLU A 199 -4.55 -39.28 25.14
N THR A 200 -4.50 -38.11 25.81
CA THR A 200 -5.27 -36.93 25.39
C THR A 200 -4.93 -36.60 23.93
N ALA A 201 -5.91 -36.75 23.03
CA ALA A 201 -5.76 -36.52 21.61
C ALA A 201 -5.16 -35.14 21.32
N GLU A 202 -4.34 -35.04 20.27
CA GLU A 202 -3.73 -33.77 19.89
C GLU A 202 -4.80 -32.78 19.42
N ALA A 203 -4.71 -31.55 19.90
CA ALA A 203 -5.67 -30.51 19.55
C ALA A 203 -5.54 -30.14 18.06
N PRO A 204 -6.65 -30.08 17.29
CA PRO A 204 -6.60 -29.68 15.89
C PRO A 204 -6.11 -28.24 15.69
N GLU A 205 -5.60 -27.96 14.49
CA GLU A 205 -5.10 -26.65 14.14
C GLU A 205 -6.26 -25.67 13.89
N ILE A 206 -6.22 -24.51 14.58
CA ILE A 206 -7.24 -23.46 14.47
C ILE A 206 -7.02 -22.67 13.17
N GLN A 207 -8.08 -22.46 12.41
CA GLN A 207 -8.09 -21.62 11.22
C GLN A 207 -8.05 -20.14 11.64
N ALA A 208 -6.92 -19.47 11.38
CA ALA A 208 -6.78 -18.04 11.57
C ALA A 208 -7.76 -17.25 10.70
N GLN A 209 -8.41 -16.26 11.30
CA GLN A 209 -9.35 -15.36 10.63
C GLN A 209 -9.39 -14.00 11.35
N THR A 210 -9.43 -12.91 10.59
CA THR A 210 -9.67 -11.55 11.11
C THR A 210 -10.80 -10.88 10.36
N HIS A 211 -11.63 -10.14 11.08
CA HIS A 211 -12.71 -9.32 10.51
C HIS A 211 -12.24 -7.91 10.15
N GLN A 212 -11.15 -7.43 10.77
CA GLN A 212 -10.54 -6.15 10.45
C GLN A 212 -9.07 -6.33 10.11
N LYS A 213 -8.80 -6.43 8.80
CA LYS A 213 -7.43 -6.49 8.29
C LYS A 213 -6.76 -5.10 8.37
N PRO A 214 -5.51 -5.01 8.85
CA PRO A 214 -4.76 -3.75 8.83
C PRO A 214 -4.54 -3.24 7.40
N GLU A 215 -4.80 -1.95 7.18
CA GLU A 215 -4.56 -1.28 5.89
C GLU A 215 -3.32 -0.38 5.97
N ILE A 216 -2.53 -0.36 4.89
CA ILE A 216 -1.36 0.52 4.76
C ILE A 216 -1.81 1.82 4.11
N THR A 217 -1.70 2.93 4.85
CA THR A 217 -2.02 4.26 4.33
C THR A 217 -0.74 4.97 3.90
N SER A 218 -0.68 5.37 2.62
CA SER A 218 0.42 6.20 2.13
C SER A 218 0.36 7.61 2.72
N PRO A 219 1.50 8.23 3.08
CA PRO A 219 1.51 9.59 3.56
C PRO A 219 0.94 10.54 2.51
N ASN A 220 -0.02 11.38 2.91
CA ASN A 220 -0.59 12.42 2.05
C ASN A 220 0.12 13.75 2.29
N PHE A 221 1.14 14.03 1.47
CA PHE A 221 1.91 15.27 1.53
C PHE A 221 1.17 16.48 0.93
N SER A 222 0.02 16.29 0.28
CA SER A 222 -0.77 17.37 -0.32
C SER A 222 -1.66 18.10 0.68
N THR A 223 -1.72 17.62 1.94
CA THR A 223 -2.52 18.21 3.01
C THR A 223 -2.04 19.60 3.43
N VAL A 224 -0.74 19.88 3.23
CA VAL A 224 -0.14 21.18 3.51
C VAL A 224 0.26 21.81 2.18
N GLN A 225 -0.28 23.00 1.90
CA GLN A 225 0.18 23.79 0.76
C GLN A 225 1.59 24.30 1.05
N VAL A 226 2.59 23.70 0.40
CA VAL A 226 3.98 24.15 0.46
C VAL A 226 4.31 24.86 -0.84
N THR A 227 4.83 26.09 -0.74
CA THR A 227 5.39 26.79 -1.89
C THR A 227 6.68 26.10 -2.32
N ASP A 228 6.76 25.70 -3.59
CA ASP A 228 7.98 25.10 -4.14
C ASP A 228 9.14 26.11 -4.04
N ILE A 229 10.19 25.76 -3.30
CA ILE A 229 11.39 26.59 -3.16
C ILE A 229 12.10 26.82 -4.50
N PHE A 230 11.84 25.96 -5.49
CA PHE A 230 12.33 26.06 -6.85
C PHE A 230 11.31 26.63 -7.84
N GLN A 231 10.19 27.19 -7.37
CA GLN A 231 9.19 27.80 -8.27
C GLN A 231 9.78 28.87 -9.21
N ARG A 232 10.90 29.49 -8.82
CA ARG A 232 11.65 30.45 -9.65
C ARG A 232 12.39 29.83 -10.83
N LEU A 233 12.60 28.51 -10.83
CA LEU A 233 13.10 27.74 -11.97
C LEU A 233 11.99 27.40 -12.97
N GLY A 234 10.74 27.69 -12.62
CA GLY A 234 9.58 27.46 -13.46
C GLY A 234 8.86 26.15 -13.20
N PRO A 235 7.74 25.93 -13.90
CA PRO A 235 6.99 24.69 -13.76
C PRO A 235 7.80 23.51 -14.33
N LEU A 236 7.83 22.40 -13.57
CA LEU A 236 8.49 21.15 -13.96
C LEU A 236 7.99 20.58 -15.30
N SER A 237 6.76 20.91 -15.71
CA SER A 237 6.19 20.53 -17.00
C SER A 237 6.94 21.12 -18.19
N VAL A 238 7.64 22.24 -17.98
CA VAL A 238 8.36 22.96 -19.02
C VAL A 238 9.85 22.82 -18.80
N PHE A 239 10.36 23.22 -17.64
CA PHE A 239 11.79 23.18 -17.33
C PHE A 239 12.10 22.02 -16.40
N CYS A 240 12.37 20.86 -17.00
CA CYS A 240 12.92 19.70 -16.31
C CYS A 240 14.19 19.21 -17.01
N ALA A 241 15.00 18.39 -16.33
CA ALA A 241 16.22 17.82 -16.90
C ALA A 241 16.00 16.99 -18.18
N ARG A 242 14.75 16.59 -18.46
CA ARG A 242 14.36 15.85 -19.66
C ARG A 242 14.09 16.76 -20.87
N ALA A 243 13.84 18.04 -20.62
CA ALA A 243 13.59 19.02 -21.67
C ALA A 243 14.93 19.45 -22.28
N ARG A 244 15.15 19.12 -23.56
CA ARG A 244 16.32 19.57 -24.30
C ARG A 244 16.00 20.92 -24.94
N TRP A 245 16.55 21.98 -24.38
CA TRP A 245 16.37 23.34 -24.89
C TRP A 245 17.47 23.67 -25.90
N GLY A 246 17.08 24.28 -27.02
CA GLY A 246 18.01 24.90 -27.95
C GLY A 246 18.69 26.13 -27.34
N PRO A 247 19.76 26.64 -27.96
CA PRO A 247 20.40 27.88 -27.51
C PRO A 247 19.42 29.05 -27.55
N VAL A 248 19.63 30.03 -26.67
CA VAL A 248 18.86 31.29 -26.68
C VAL A 248 19.11 32.00 -28.01
N ARG A 249 18.03 32.34 -28.71
CA ARG A 249 18.05 33.12 -29.94
C ARG A 249 17.49 34.51 -29.66
N VAL A 250 18.24 35.54 -30.05
CA VAL A 250 17.80 36.94 -29.94
C VAL A 250 17.26 37.36 -31.30
N ILE A 251 16.03 37.85 -31.32
CA ILE A 251 15.26 38.15 -32.53
C ILE A 251 14.76 39.59 -32.44
N CYS A 252 15.13 40.43 -33.41
CA CYS A 252 14.68 41.81 -33.47
C CYS A 252 13.50 41.93 -34.44
N LEU A 253 12.33 42.31 -33.93
CA LEU A 253 11.13 42.54 -34.73
C LEU A 253 10.93 44.04 -34.97
N GLN A 254 10.63 44.40 -36.21
CA GLN A 254 10.27 45.77 -36.59
C GLN A 254 8.75 45.87 -36.77
N ARG A 255 8.12 46.83 -36.10
CA ARG A 255 6.66 46.97 -36.14
C ARG A 255 6.24 47.49 -37.53
N ARG A 256 5.32 46.78 -38.19
CA ARG A 256 4.69 47.21 -39.46
C ARG A 256 3.19 47.48 -39.26
N GLU A 257 2.52 48.04 -40.26
CA GLU A 257 1.08 48.38 -40.22
C GLU A 257 0.17 47.19 -39.82
N GLY A 258 0.60 45.95 -40.09
CA GLY A 258 -0.08 44.70 -39.68
C GLY A 258 0.32 44.12 -38.32
N GLY A 259 1.09 44.85 -37.49
CA GLY A 259 1.62 44.36 -36.21
C GLY A 259 2.89 43.51 -36.34
N LEU A 260 3.18 42.69 -35.32
CA LEU A 260 4.40 41.87 -35.27
C LEU A 260 4.28 40.54 -36.04
N GLY A 261 3.09 40.16 -36.49
CA GLY A 261 2.87 38.93 -37.26
C GLY A 261 3.07 37.63 -36.48
N LEU A 262 2.78 37.61 -35.18
CA LEU A 262 2.92 36.43 -34.31
C LEU A 262 1.70 36.26 -33.40
N THR A 263 1.43 35.01 -33.02
CA THR A 263 0.37 34.64 -32.07
C THR A 263 0.98 34.01 -30.84
N LEU A 264 0.59 34.47 -29.65
CA LEU A 264 1.07 33.95 -28.36
C LEU A 264 0.03 33.06 -27.69
N ARG A 265 0.48 32.04 -26.95
CA ARG A 265 -0.37 31.20 -26.08
C ARG A 265 0.39 30.78 -24.83
N GLY A 266 -0.33 30.30 -23.83
CA GLY A 266 0.22 29.85 -22.55
C GLY A 266 0.53 30.99 -21.58
N ASP A 267 0.73 30.62 -20.33
CA ASP A 267 1.09 31.48 -19.20
C ASP A 267 2.32 30.89 -18.50
N SER A 268 3.36 31.70 -18.27
CA SER A 268 4.52 31.36 -17.44
C SER A 268 5.15 29.97 -17.74
N PRO A 269 5.70 29.72 -18.95
CA PRO A 269 6.11 30.70 -19.96
C PRO A 269 5.14 30.88 -21.13
N VAL A 270 5.26 32.03 -21.78
CA VAL A 270 4.52 32.37 -23.00
C VAL A 270 5.21 31.77 -24.23
N LEU A 271 4.43 31.07 -25.04
CA LEU A 271 4.83 30.36 -26.26
C LEU A 271 4.35 31.09 -27.50
N VAL A 272 5.17 31.10 -28.55
CA VAL A 272 4.77 31.47 -29.92
C VAL A 272 3.99 30.31 -30.54
N ALA A 273 2.68 30.48 -30.62
CA ALA A 273 1.74 29.48 -31.15
C ALA A 273 1.54 29.56 -32.66
N GLY A 274 2.02 30.63 -33.30
CA GLY A 274 1.92 30.79 -34.74
C GLY A 274 2.67 32.02 -35.20
N VAL A 275 3.20 31.94 -36.42
CA VAL A 275 3.89 33.02 -37.10
C VAL A 275 3.20 33.23 -38.44
N VAL A 276 2.93 34.49 -38.80
CA VAL A 276 2.26 34.83 -40.06
C VAL A 276 3.25 34.65 -41.21
N PRO A 277 2.93 33.85 -42.25
CA PRO A 277 3.79 33.66 -43.41
C PRO A 277 4.08 34.99 -44.14
N GLY A 278 5.34 35.25 -44.46
CA GLY A 278 5.82 36.51 -45.03
C GLY A 278 5.69 37.72 -44.08
N GLY A 279 5.39 37.48 -42.80
CA GLY A 279 5.27 38.53 -41.78
C GLY A 279 6.60 38.87 -41.12
N CYS A 280 6.64 39.98 -40.38
CA CYS A 280 7.85 40.44 -39.71
C CYS A 280 8.48 39.39 -38.78
N ALA A 281 7.67 38.63 -38.05
CA ALA A 281 8.17 37.58 -37.17
C ALA A 281 8.85 36.42 -37.94
N GLU A 282 8.33 36.02 -39.11
CA GLU A 282 8.97 34.99 -39.92
C GLU A 282 10.27 35.50 -40.54
N GLU A 283 10.26 36.71 -41.10
CA GLU A 283 11.44 37.38 -41.68
C GLU A 283 12.58 37.52 -40.66
N ALA A 284 12.25 37.76 -39.39
CA ALA A 284 13.22 37.88 -38.30
C ALA A 284 13.67 36.50 -37.74
N GLY A 285 13.09 35.40 -38.20
CA GLY A 285 13.49 34.04 -37.82
C GLY A 285 12.80 33.46 -36.57
N LEU A 286 11.68 34.06 -36.14
CA LEU A 286 10.81 33.52 -35.09
C LEU A 286 10.08 32.28 -35.62
N LYS A 287 9.94 31.24 -34.78
CA LYS A 287 9.29 29.99 -35.16
C LYS A 287 8.14 29.66 -34.23
N GLU A 288 7.14 28.97 -34.76
CA GLU A 288 6.15 28.30 -33.92
C GLU A 288 6.85 27.28 -33.01
N GLY A 289 6.49 27.26 -31.74
CA GLY A 289 7.15 26.43 -30.73
C GLY A 289 8.24 27.15 -29.91
N ASP A 290 8.54 28.40 -30.24
CA ASP A 290 9.49 29.22 -29.48
C ASP A 290 8.88 29.74 -28.17
N TYR A 291 9.60 29.60 -27.08
CA TYR A 291 9.24 30.15 -25.78
C TYR A 291 9.94 31.49 -25.57
N ILE A 292 9.18 32.51 -25.19
CA ILE A 292 9.72 33.84 -24.92
C ILE A 292 10.32 33.84 -23.51
N VAL A 293 11.61 34.17 -23.42
CA VAL A 293 12.34 34.22 -22.15
C VAL A 293 12.65 35.65 -21.71
N ALA A 294 12.82 36.57 -22.66
CA ALA A 294 12.99 37.99 -22.35
C ALA A 294 12.48 38.89 -23.48
N VAL A 295 12.08 40.11 -23.15
CA VAL A 295 11.69 41.18 -24.08
C VAL A 295 12.47 42.43 -23.73
N ASP A 296 13.19 43.02 -24.69
CA ASP A 296 14.08 44.18 -24.52
C ASP A 296 15.00 44.05 -23.29
N GLY A 297 15.62 42.87 -23.14
CA GLY A 297 16.51 42.56 -22.02
C GLY A 297 15.82 42.29 -20.66
N HIS A 298 14.49 42.40 -20.56
CA HIS A 298 13.74 42.12 -19.33
C HIS A 298 13.31 40.65 -19.27
N ASP A 299 13.72 39.93 -18.22
CA ASP A 299 13.36 38.52 -18.01
C ASP A 299 11.85 38.37 -17.81
N CYS A 300 11.21 37.59 -18.66
CA CYS A 300 9.76 37.37 -18.65
C CYS A 300 9.40 35.88 -18.71
N LYS A 301 10.34 34.97 -18.39
CA LYS A 301 10.12 33.51 -18.38
C LYS A 301 8.85 33.10 -17.63
N TRP A 302 8.57 33.73 -16.49
CA TRP A 302 7.43 33.40 -15.63
C TRP A 302 6.36 34.48 -15.60
N ALA A 303 6.47 35.47 -16.49
CA ALA A 303 5.46 36.51 -16.62
C ALA A 303 4.17 35.92 -17.21
N LYS A 304 3.03 36.48 -16.79
CA LYS A 304 1.73 36.08 -17.34
C LYS A 304 1.60 36.55 -18.78
N HIS A 305 0.73 35.91 -19.56
CA HIS A 305 0.46 36.27 -20.96
C HIS A 305 0.22 37.77 -21.15
N GLY A 306 -0.61 38.38 -20.30
CA GLY A 306 -0.93 39.80 -20.38
C GLY A 306 0.29 40.72 -20.16
N GLU A 307 1.21 40.32 -19.29
CA GLU A 307 2.44 41.09 -19.00
C GLU A 307 3.40 41.04 -20.19
N VAL A 308 3.60 39.86 -20.78
CA VAL A 308 4.43 39.71 -21.99
C VAL A 308 3.83 40.48 -23.17
N VAL A 309 2.52 40.40 -23.36
CA VAL A 309 1.81 41.18 -24.40
C VAL A 309 1.95 42.69 -24.15
N HIS A 310 1.87 43.13 -22.90
CA HIS A 310 2.09 44.53 -22.55
C HIS A 310 3.52 44.97 -22.89
N MET A 311 4.54 44.20 -22.47
CA MET A 311 5.94 44.48 -22.81
C MET A 311 6.15 44.62 -24.32
N LEU A 312 5.64 43.68 -25.12
CA LEU A 312 5.74 43.72 -26.58
C LEU A 312 5.02 44.91 -27.23
N LYS A 313 3.97 45.45 -26.59
CA LYS A 313 3.20 46.61 -27.08
C LYS A 313 3.82 47.94 -26.66
N SER A 314 4.52 47.97 -25.52
CA SER A 314 5.16 49.18 -24.97
C SER A 314 6.44 49.59 -25.70
N CYS A 315 6.96 48.74 -26.59
CA CYS A 315 8.16 49.04 -27.38
C CYS A 315 7.93 50.20 -28.37
N SER A 316 8.90 51.12 -28.42
CA SER A 316 8.90 52.29 -29.30
C SER A 316 9.07 51.94 -30.79
N ASP A 317 9.00 52.95 -31.68
CA ASP A 317 9.14 52.84 -33.15
C ASP A 317 10.48 52.24 -33.66
N ARG A 318 11.37 51.85 -32.74
CA ARG A 318 12.69 51.25 -33.02
C ARG A 318 12.68 49.72 -33.14
N GLY A 319 11.52 49.09 -32.96
CA GLY A 319 11.38 47.63 -32.92
C GLY A 319 11.50 47.05 -31.51
N VAL A 320 11.32 45.74 -31.39
CA VAL A 320 11.39 44.98 -30.13
C VAL A 320 12.40 43.83 -30.26
N GLU A 321 13.26 43.70 -29.26
CA GLU A 321 14.18 42.58 -29.13
C GLU A 321 13.54 41.48 -28.27
N ILE A 322 13.44 40.26 -28.80
CA ILE A 322 12.88 39.12 -28.10
C ILE A 322 13.94 38.04 -27.99
N SER A 323 14.23 37.61 -26.77
CA SER A 323 15.01 36.39 -26.53
C SER A 323 14.07 35.20 -26.45
N VAL A 324 14.33 34.17 -27.26
CA VAL A 324 13.52 32.94 -27.30
C VAL A 324 14.36 31.68 -27.15
N VAL A 325 13.75 30.63 -26.64
CA VAL A 325 14.31 29.27 -26.62
C VAL A 325 13.34 28.30 -27.27
N THR A 326 13.87 27.33 -28.02
CA THR A 326 13.06 26.31 -28.68
C THR A 326 13.20 25.00 -27.93
N LEU A 327 12.08 24.33 -27.64
CA LEU A 327 12.12 22.99 -27.06
C LEU A 327 12.37 21.95 -28.16
N ASN A 328 13.48 21.24 -28.09
CA ASN A 328 13.81 20.19 -29.06
C ASN A 328 12.97 18.94 -28.74
N SER A 329 11.85 18.78 -29.43
CA SER A 329 10.87 17.71 -29.19
C SER A 329 11.28 16.34 -29.76
N HIS A 330 12.35 16.24 -30.54
CA HIS A 330 12.71 15.06 -31.35
C HIS A 330 13.08 13.78 -30.58
N ASP A 331 13.39 13.84 -29.28
CA ASP A 331 13.66 12.65 -28.44
C ASP A 331 12.50 12.28 -27.49
N THR A 332 11.59 13.22 -27.22
CA THR A 332 10.62 13.06 -26.12
C THR A 332 9.40 12.19 -26.50
N GLN A 333 9.22 11.83 -27.77
CA GLN A 333 8.21 10.86 -28.19
C GLN A 333 8.70 9.40 -28.07
N VAL A 334 10.00 9.16 -28.28
CA VAL A 334 10.62 7.82 -28.15
C VAL A 334 10.74 7.43 -26.68
N GLU A 335 11.05 8.38 -25.79
CA GLU A 335 11.05 8.16 -24.34
C GLU A 335 9.65 7.98 -23.72
N ARG A 336 8.63 8.71 -24.21
CA ARG A 336 7.25 8.54 -23.70
C ARG A 336 6.68 7.15 -24.00
N LYS A 337 7.04 6.55 -25.13
CA LYS A 337 6.66 5.15 -25.46
C LYS A 337 7.50 4.13 -24.68
N SER A 338 8.80 4.35 -24.51
CA SER A 338 9.66 3.40 -23.78
C SER A 338 9.39 3.38 -22.28
N ILE A 339 8.96 4.48 -21.65
CA ILE A 339 8.56 4.49 -20.23
C ILE A 339 7.17 3.87 -20.01
N MET A 340 6.23 4.04 -20.95
CA MET A 340 4.94 3.34 -20.92
C MET A 340 5.10 1.81 -21.12
N LEU A 341 6.11 1.39 -21.87
CA LEU A 341 6.44 -0.02 -22.09
C LEU A 341 7.33 -0.62 -20.97
N SER A 342 8.17 0.18 -20.30
CA SER A 342 9.02 -0.31 -19.21
C SER A 342 8.28 -0.45 -17.89
N HIS A 343 7.17 0.27 -17.66
CA HIS A 343 6.39 0.11 -16.44
C HIS A 343 5.38 -1.06 -16.46
N CYS A 344 5.31 -1.81 -17.57
CA CYS A 344 4.41 -2.96 -17.75
C CYS A 344 5.10 -4.28 -18.16
N SER A 345 6.43 -4.40 -18.03
CA SER A 345 7.12 -5.65 -18.40
C SER A 345 8.26 -6.01 -17.45
N GLU A 346 7.94 -6.25 -16.18
CA GLU A 346 8.73 -7.16 -15.33
C GLU A 346 7.84 -8.31 -14.84
N LYS A 347 7.34 -9.11 -15.78
CA LYS A 347 7.05 -10.52 -15.55
C LYS A 347 7.57 -11.33 -16.73
N GLU A 348 8.29 -12.38 -16.38
CA GLU A 348 8.74 -13.48 -17.25
C GLU A 348 9.80 -13.13 -18.30
N ASN A 349 11.06 -13.40 -17.98
CA ASN A 349 11.82 -14.39 -18.75
C ASN A 349 13.15 -14.74 -18.09
N SER A 350 13.22 -15.94 -17.52
CA SER A 350 14.47 -16.68 -17.36
C SER A 350 14.14 -18.15 -17.18
N ARG A 351 13.96 -18.88 -18.30
CA ARG A 351 14.35 -20.29 -18.44
C ARG A 351 14.12 -20.79 -19.86
N GLN A 352 15.21 -21.07 -20.58
CA GLN A 352 15.52 -22.35 -21.25
C GLN A 352 16.81 -22.12 -22.06
N ARG A 353 17.89 -22.86 -21.80
CA ARG A 353 18.24 -24.19 -22.37
C ARG A 353 19.60 -24.62 -21.76
N LEU A 354 20.01 -25.88 -21.54
CA LEU A 354 19.55 -27.27 -21.73
C LEU A 354 20.50 -28.14 -20.85
N LEU A 355 19.99 -29.05 -20.01
CA LEU A 355 19.97 -30.53 -20.14
C LEU A 355 20.97 -31.29 -19.24
N GLY A 356 20.44 -32.26 -18.47
CA GLY A 356 21.22 -33.36 -17.91
C GLY A 356 20.60 -34.10 -16.70
N GLY A 357 19.58 -34.95 -16.93
CA GLY A 357 19.48 -36.27 -16.27
C GLY A 357 18.76 -36.46 -14.90
N ALA A 358 17.62 -37.14 -14.98
CA ALA A 358 17.14 -38.25 -14.11
C ALA A 358 16.33 -38.02 -12.81
N LYS A 359 15.04 -38.42 -12.91
CA LYS A 359 14.16 -39.17 -11.97
C LYS A 359 13.76 -38.58 -10.60
N GLY A 360 12.44 -38.43 -10.41
CA GLY A 360 11.78 -38.42 -9.10
C GLY A 360 10.44 -37.66 -9.11
N GLN A 361 9.32 -38.38 -8.94
CA GLN A 361 7.95 -37.88 -9.08
C GLN A 361 7.52 -36.95 -7.93
N SER A 362 6.88 -35.83 -8.27
CA SER A 362 5.92 -35.13 -7.40
C SER A 362 4.77 -34.59 -8.27
N SER A 363 3.54 -34.67 -7.77
CA SER A 363 2.37 -34.04 -8.39
C SER A 363 1.53 -33.38 -7.31
N THR A 364 1.62 -32.05 -7.22
CA THR A 364 0.63 -31.17 -6.59
C THR A 364 0.18 -30.14 -7.63
N SER A 365 -1.05 -30.28 -8.12
CA SER A 365 -1.79 -29.30 -8.94
C SER A 365 -2.75 -28.52 -8.03
N LEU A 366 -2.56 -27.22 -7.84
CA LEU A 366 -3.17 -26.08 -8.58
C LEU A 366 -4.65 -25.77 -8.26
N LEU A 367 -4.78 -24.67 -7.51
CA LEU A 367 -5.74 -23.55 -7.50
C LEU A 367 -6.86 -23.48 -8.56
N HIS A 368 -8.01 -22.91 -8.16
CA HIS A 368 -8.82 -22.05 -9.05
C HIS A 368 -9.52 -20.91 -8.29
N TRP A 369 -9.28 -19.66 -8.70
CA TRP A 369 -10.05 -18.47 -8.33
C TRP A 369 -10.59 -17.82 -9.61
N SER A 370 -11.91 -17.66 -9.68
CA SER A 370 -12.64 -17.14 -10.85
C SER A 370 -12.91 -15.64 -10.68
N ARG A 371 -12.54 -14.81 -11.68
CA ARG A 371 -12.93 -13.39 -11.76
C ARG A 371 -13.91 -13.17 -12.91
N LYS A 372 -15.07 -12.60 -12.58
CA LYS A 372 -16.23 -12.36 -13.45
C LYS A 372 -16.06 -11.06 -14.27
N LYS A 373 -16.32 -11.13 -15.59
CA LYS A 373 -16.46 -9.98 -16.52
C LYS A 373 -17.91 -9.49 -16.53
N LYS A 374 -18.12 -8.18 -16.76
CA LYS A 374 -19.41 -7.60 -17.20
C LYS A 374 -19.15 -6.61 -18.35
N ASN A 375 -20.00 -6.68 -19.37
CA ASN A 375 -19.84 -6.04 -20.67
C ASN A 375 -20.61 -4.71 -20.79
N GLU A 376 -20.05 -3.86 -21.65
CA GLU A 376 -20.50 -2.69 -22.46
C GLU A 376 -21.89 -2.03 -22.30
N GLY A 377 -21.85 -0.70 -22.46
CA GLY A 377 -22.94 0.17 -22.95
C GLY A 377 -22.38 1.54 -23.35
N GLY A 378 -22.44 1.88 -24.64
CA GLY A 378 -21.76 3.03 -25.25
C GLY A 378 -22.45 4.39 -25.10
N GLY A 379 -21.68 5.46 -25.29
CA GLY A 379 -22.15 6.84 -25.33
C GLY A 379 -21.15 7.76 -26.05
N VAL A 380 -21.62 8.41 -27.11
CA VAL A 380 -20.90 9.31 -28.03
C VAL A 380 -20.50 10.62 -27.33
N ALA A 381 -19.26 11.08 -27.50
CA ALA A 381 -18.86 12.44 -27.12
C ALA A 381 -17.98 13.11 -28.20
N LYS A 382 -18.41 14.31 -28.58
CA LYS A 382 -17.97 15.14 -29.70
C LYS A 382 -16.64 15.83 -29.43
N LYS A 383 -15.85 15.93 -30.49
CA LYS A 383 -14.60 16.70 -30.62
C LYS A 383 -14.96 18.20 -30.75
N LEU A 384 -14.51 19.05 -29.82
CA LEU A 384 -14.49 20.51 -30.01
C LEU A 384 -13.04 21.00 -29.92
N GLY A 385 -12.49 21.37 -31.07
CA GLY A 385 -11.35 22.27 -31.15
C GLY A 385 -11.89 23.69 -31.25
N SER A 386 -11.43 24.58 -30.36
CA SER A 386 -11.69 26.02 -30.46
C SER A 386 -10.43 26.70 -30.98
N THR A 387 -10.47 27.07 -32.26
CA THR A 387 -9.49 27.94 -32.91
C THR A 387 -10.16 29.30 -33.05
N PHE A 388 -9.77 30.28 -32.24
CA PHE A 388 -10.19 31.67 -32.46
C PHE A 388 -9.15 32.36 -33.33
N SER A 389 -9.53 32.67 -34.57
CA SER A 389 -8.86 33.63 -35.45
C SER A 389 -9.42 35.02 -35.15
N LEU A 390 -8.58 36.00 -34.82
CA LEU A 390 -8.98 37.39 -34.68
C LEU A 390 -8.79 38.11 -36.02
N SER A 391 -9.87 38.66 -36.56
CA SER A 391 -9.87 39.58 -37.70
C SER A 391 -9.77 41.01 -37.20
N PHE A 392 -8.88 41.80 -37.81
CA PHE A 392 -8.75 43.24 -37.56
C PHE A 392 -9.77 44.03 -38.41
N GLY A 393 -10.53 44.92 -37.77
CA GLY A 393 -11.45 45.86 -38.40
C GLY A 393 -11.86 46.98 -37.43
N ASN A 394 -11.79 48.22 -37.91
CA ASN A 394 -11.74 49.47 -37.14
C ASN A 394 -12.99 49.83 -36.31
N ILE A 395 -12.69 50.35 -35.11
CA ILE A 395 -13.22 51.53 -34.40
C ILE A 395 -14.59 52.06 -34.84
N ARG A 396 -15.53 52.08 -33.88
CA ARG A 396 -16.33 53.27 -33.62
C ARG A 396 -16.64 53.38 -32.12
N ASP A 397 -16.41 54.59 -31.61
CA ASP A 397 -16.62 55.02 -30.24
C ASP A 397 -18.06 54.82 -29.75
N THR A 398 -18.20 54.48 -28.47
CA THR A 398 -19.21 55.07 -27.59
C THR A 398 -18.73 54.98 -26.15
N GLU A 399 -18.55 56.16 -25.56
CA GLU A 399 -18.57 56.40 -24.13
C GLU A 399 -19.73 55.65 -23.46
N THR A 400 -19.53 55.11 -22.26
CA THR A 400 -20.20 55.62 -21.04
C THR A 400 -19.90 54.73 -19.82
N MET A 401 -19.82 55.43 -18.70
CA MET A 401 -19.75 55.01 -17.29
C MET A 401 -20.46 53.69 -16.95
N TYR A 402 -19.81 52.79 -16.21
CA TYR A 402 -19.88 52.67 -14.74
C TYR A 402 -18.90 51.59 -14.26
#